data_AF-A0A2M7UGJ0-F1
#
_entry.id   AF-A0A2M7UGJ0-F1
#
_cell.length_a   1.000
_cell.length_b   1.000
_cell.length_c   1.000
_cell.angle_alpha   90.00
_cell.angle_beta   90.00
_cell.angle_gamma   90.00
#
_symmetry.space_group_name_H-M   'P 1'
#
loop_
_entity.id
_entity.type
_entity.pdbx_description
1 polymer ?
#
loop_
_entity_poly.entity_id
_entity_poly.type
_entity_poly.pdbx_seq_one_letter_code
_entity_poly.pdbx_strand_id
1 'polypeptide(L)'
;MTSSKSDQLRVCYFGTYEREYPRNRMFINGLRMNNVIVHECHEPFWELFEEKGSEFRLGFGTILKFVAAQFRLAWRYTTKMPDHDIIMVGFIGQIDMFLAKTLAWLTGRKLVFNPLVSIY
;
A
#
# COMPACT_ATOMS: atom_id res chain seq x y z
N MET A 1 32.26 -11.40 -0.65
CA MET A 1 31.44 -11.15 0.56
C MET A 1 30.06 -11.71 0.32
N THR A 2 29.82 -12.93 0.76
CA THR A 2 28.55 -13.65 0.63
C THR A 2 27.62 -13.21 1.76
N SER A 3 26.62 -12.38 1.45
CA SER A 3 25.57 -12.02 2.41
C SER A 3 24.82 -13.28 2.82
N SER A 4 24.72 -13.54 4.13
CA SER A 4 23.89 -14.63 4.65
C SER A 4 22.44 -14.39 4.24
N LYS A 5 21.78 -15.46 3.82
CA LYS A 5 20.45 -15.49 3.20
C LYS A 5 19.31 -15.27 4.23
N SER A 6 19.60 -14.81 5.45
CA SER A 6 18.67 -14.90 6.59
C SER A 6 17.91 -13.62 6.96
N ASP A 7 18.32 -12.42 6.53
CA ASP A 7 17.59 -11.18 6.90
C ASP A 7 17.41 -10.24 5.72
N GLN A 8 16.93 -10.77 4.60
CA GLN A 8 16.50 -9.90 3.51
C GLN A 8 15.23 -9.17 3.96
N LEU A 9 15.29 -7.83 4.01
CA LEU A 9 14.16 -7.00 4.43
C LEU A 9 12.92 -7.28 3.56
N ARG A 10 11.77 -7.48 4.20
CA ARG A 10 10.49 -7.74 3.55
C ARG A 10 9.53 -6.59 3.83
N VAL A 11 9.00 -6.00 2.77
CA VAL A 11 8.07 -4.88 2.81
C VAL A 11 6.71 -5.32 2.28
N CYS A 12 5.67 -5.08 3.07
CA CYS A 12 4.30 -5.04 2.62
C CYS A 12 4.00 -3.66 2.05
N TYR A 13 3.92 -3.56 0.73
CA TYR A 13 3.48 -2.34 0.06
C TYR A 13 1.95 -2.35 0.05
N PHE A 14 1.36 -1.56 0.94
CA PHE A 14 -0.02 -1.65 1.37
C PHE A 14 -0.84 -0.45 0.90
N GLY A 15 -2.10 -0.69 0.53
CA GLY A 15 -3.08 0.37 0.38
C GLY A 15 -3.95 0.25 -0.86
N THR A 16 -4.78 1.26 -1.02
CA THR A 16 -5.61 1.47 -2.19
C THR A 16 -4.91 2.26 -3.30
N TYR A 17 -3.63 2.60 -3.09
CA TYR A 17 -2.74 3.39 -3.95
C TYR A 17 -2.85 3.04 -5.44
N GLU A 18 -2.66 3.99 -6.32
CA GLU A 18 -2.67 3.73 -7.77
C GLU A 18 -1.34 3.13 -8.21
N ARG A 19 -1.33 1.92 -8.78
CA ARG A 19 -0.09 1.22 -9.11
C ARG A 19 0.77 1.96 -10.11
N GLU A 20 0.16 2.58 -11.11
CA GLU A 20 0.85 3.23 -12.22
C GLU A 20 1.35 4.64 -11.87
N TYR A 21 0.93 5.18 -10.72
CA TYR A 21 1.39 6.46 -10.24
C TYR A 21 2.92 6.48 -10.13
N PRO A 22 3.62 7.43 -10.79
CA PRO A 22 5.08 7.40 -10.93
C PRO A 22 5.85 7.20 -9.63
N ARG A 23 5.35 7.76 -8.52
CA ARG A 23 5.94 7.58 -7.19
C ARG A 23 5.90 6.14 -6.73
N ASN A 24 4.76 5.45 -6.80
CA ASN A 24 4.68 4.07 -6.30
C ASN A 24 5.55 3.14 -7.14
N ARG A 25 5.49 3.29 -8.47
CA ARG A 25 6.36 2.58 -9.41
C ARG A 25 7.83 2.76 -9.06
N MET A 26 8.27 4.01 -8.88
CA MET A 26 9.65 4.33 -8.53
C MET A 26 10.06 3.70 -7.20
N PHE A 27 9.21 3.79 -6.16
CA PHE A 27 9.54 3.23 -4.84
C PHE A 27 9.57 1.70 -4.83
N ILE A 28 8.58 1.05 -5.43
CA ILE A 28 8.53 -0.42 -5.53
C ILE A 28 9.77 -0.93 -6.29
N ASN A 29 10.10 -0.30 -7.42
CA ASN A 29 11.27 -0.69 -8.21
C ASN A 29 12.57 -0.42 -7.46
N GLY A 30 12.71 0.75 -6.82
CA GLY A 30 13.89 1.10 -6.02
C GLY A 30 14.12 0.13 -4.86
N LEU A 31 13.07 -0.29 -4.16
CA LEU A 31 13.16 -1.31 -3.12
C LEU A 31 13.66 -2.64 -3.68
N ARG A 32 13.05 -3.12 -4.77
CA ARG A 32 13.45 -4.37 -5.43
C ARG A 32 14.91 -4.34 -5.90
N MET A 33 15.38 -3.22 -6.44
CA MET A 33 16.77 -3.02 -6.86
C MET A 33 17.77 -3.06 -5.70
N ASN A 34 17.34 -2.76 -4.47
CA ASN A 34 18.17 -2.80 -3.27
C ASN A 34 18.02 -4.12 -2.49
N ASN A 35 17.68 -5.21 -3.18
CA ASN A 35 17.45 -6.52 -2.59
C ASN A 35 16.40 -6.50 -1.46
N VAL A 36 15.39 -5.65 -1.53
CA VAL A 36 14.23 -5.74 -0.61
C VAL A 36 13.15 -6.60 -1.26
N ILE A 37 12.59 -7.55 -0.50
CA ILE A 37 11.44 -8.35 -0.95
C ILE A 37 10.20 -7.49 -0.80
N VAL A 38 9.54 -7.17 -1.92
CA VAL A 38 8.33 -6.35 -1.92
C VAL A 38 7.12 -7.22 -2.23
N HIS A 39 6.24 -7.33 -1.24
CA HIS A 39 4.95 -7.98 -1.34
C HIS A 39 3.86 -6.90 -1.42
N GLU A 40 3.06 -6.91 -2.48
CA GLU A 40 2.02 -5.91 -2.68
C GLU A 40 0.68 -6.39 -2.11
N CYS A 41 0.19 -5.70 -1.07
CA CYS A 41 -1.15 -5.85 -0.55
C CYS A 41 -1.99 -4.67 -1.05
N HIS A 42 -2.64 -4.86 -2.19
CA HIS A 42 -3.22 -3.76 -2.95
C HIS A 42 -4.66 -4.04 -3.40
N GLU A 43 -5.49 -2.99 -3.36
CA GLU A 43 -6.83 -2.92 -3.94
C GLU A 43 -6.94 -1.69 -4.86
N PRO A 44 -7.27 -1.85 -6.15
CA PRO A 44 -7.23 -0.76 -7.14
C PRO A 44 -8.47 0.13 -7.00
N PHE A 45 -8.55 0.94 -5.94
CA PHE A 45 -9.69 1.85 -5.77
C PHE A 45 -9.52 3.11 -6.62
N TRP A 46 -8.34 3.74 -6.62
CA TRP A 46 -8.11 5.00 -7.33
C TRP A 46 -8.07 4.83 -8.86
N GLU A 47 -7.54 3.70 -9.34
CA GLU A 47 -7.48 3.34 -10.77
C GLU A 47 -8.89 3.30 -11.42
N LEU A 48 -9.92 2.97 -10.66
CA LEU A 48 -11.31 2.90 -11.14
C LEU A 48 -11.88 4.27 -11.54
N PHE A 49 -11.28 5.36 -11.09
CA PHE A 49 -11.75 6.73 -11.36
C PHE A 49 -10.99 7.38 -12.52
N GLU A 50 -9.72 7.03 -12.73
CA GLU A 50 -8.94 7.52 -13.88
C GLU A 50 -9.41 6.90 -15.19
N GLU A 51 -9.62 5.58 -15.24
CA GLU A 51 -10.03 4.90 -16.48
C GLU A 51 -11.41 5.34 -17.00
N LYS A 52 -12.25 5.91 -16.13
CA LYS A 52 -13.64 6.23 -16.48
C LYS A 52 -13.87 7.66 -16.96
N GLY A 53 -12.84 8.51 -16.98
CA GLY A 53 -12.97 9.93 -17.35
C GLY A 53 -14.06 10.67 -16.54
N SER A 54 -14.50 10.07 -15.43
CA SER A 54 -15.63 10.56 -14.65
C SER A 54 -15.09 11.51 -13.61
N GLU A 55 -15.67 12.72 -13.53
CA GLU A 55 -15.44 13.61 -12.39
C GLU A 55 -15.54 12.80 -11.09
N PHE A 56 -14.49 12.82 -10.28
CA PHE A 56 -14.50 12.15 -8.98
C PHE A 56 -15.57 12.82 -8.11
N ARG A 57 -16.73 12.18 -8.01
CA ARG A 57 -17.83 12.64 -7.15
C ARG A 57 -17.86 11.80 -5.88
N LEU A 58 -17.70 12.47 -4.73
CA LEU A 58 -17.98 11.88 -3.41
C LEU A 58 -19.49 11.66 -3.27
N GLY A 59 -19.99 10.58 -3.89
CA GLY A 59 -21.33 10.07 -3.67
C GLY A 59 -21.34 8.92 -2.67
N PHE A 60 -22.52 8.61 -2.12
CA PHE A 60 -22.71 7.47 -1.22
C PHE A 60 -22.19 6.15 -1.80
N GLY A 61 -22.37 5.92 -3.11
CA GLY A 61 -21.85 4.73 -3.78
C GLY A 61 -20.31 4.67 -3.82
N THR A 62 -19.64 5.81 -3.94
CA THR A 62 -18.17 5.91 -3.90
C THR A 62 -17.64 5.57 -2.50
N ILE A 63 -18.30 6.09 -1.47
CA ILE A 63 -17.97 5.80 -0.07
C ILE A 63 -18.15 4.30 0.21
N LEU A 64 -19.26 3.71 -0.21
CA LEU A 64 -19.50 2.28 0.01
C LEU A 64 -18.46 1.40 -0.70
N LYS A 65 -18.06 1.75 -1.93
CA LYS A 65 -16.97 1.08 -2.65
C LYS A 65 -15.64 1.22 -1.93
N PHE A 66 -15.34 2.40 -1.36
CA PHE A 66 -14.12 2.63 -0.60
C PHE A 66 -14.10 1.77 0.67
N VAL A 67 -15.20 1.78 1.44
CA VAL A 67 -15.35 0.95 2.64
C VAL A 67 -15.19 -0.53 2.29
N ALA A 68 -15.82 -1.00 1.21
CA ALA A 68 -15.64 -2.37 0.73
C ALA A 68 -14.20 -2.66 0.29
N ALA A 69 -13.47 -1.68 -0.26
CA ALA A 69 -12.04 -1.81 -0.56
C ALA A 69 -11.22 -1.95 0.72
N GLN A 70 -11.49 -1.15 1.77
CA GLN A 70 -10.82 -1.28 3.07
C GLN A 70 -11.02 -2.66 3.70
N PHE A 71 -12.25 -3.18 3.69
CA PHE A 71 -12.53 -4.52 4.21
C PHE A 71 -11.81 -5.61 3.41
N ARG A 72 -11.81 -5.52 2.07
CA ARG A 72 -11.08 -6.46 1.22
C ARG A 72 -9.58 -6.39 1.43
N LEU A 73 -9.05 -5.18 1.63
CA LEU A 73 -7.63 -4.95 1.89
C LEU A 73 -7.22 -5.57 3.24
N ALA A 74 -8.00 -5.35 4.29
CA ALA A 74 -7.80 -5.98 5.60
C ALA A 74 -7.84 -7.51 5.50
N TRP A 75 -8.83 -8.05 4.79
CA TRP A 75 -8.95 -9.50 4.56
C TRP A 75 -7.76 -10.07 3.78
N ARG A 76 -7.31 -9.41 2.72
CA ARG A 76 -6.12 -9.83 1.97
C ARG A 76 -4.88 -9.81 2.85
N TYR A 77 -4.74 -8.78 3.70
CA TYR A 77 -3.62 -8.69 4.62
C TYR A 77 -3.60 -9.86 5.61
N THR A 78 -4.74 -10.24 6.19
CA THR A 78 -4.78 -11.33 7.18
C THR A 78 -4.69 -12.72 6.57
N THR A 79 -5.16 -12.92 5.33
CA THR A 79 -5.26 -14.26 4.73
C THR A 79 -4.16 -14.61 3.73
N LYS A 80 -3.67 -13.63 2.97
CA LYS A 80 -2.75 -13.86 1.85
C LYS A 80 -1.36 -13.28 2.05
N MET A 81 -1.19 -12.41 3.05
CA MET A 81 0.06 -11.69 3.22
C MET A 81 1.12 -12.60 3.85
N PRO A 82 2.28 -12.81 3.20
CA PRO A 82 3.40 -13.49 3.83
C PRO A 82 3.99 -12.67 4.97
N ASP A 83 4.81 -13.33 5.80
CA ASP A 83 5.55 -12.68 6.88
C ASP A 83 6.46 -11.57 6.32
N HIS A 84 6.42 -10.41 6.95
CA HIS A 84 7.11 -9.20 6.50
C HIS A 84 7.50 -8.33 7.70
N ASP A 85 8.46 -7.43 7.52
CA ASP A 85 9.05 -6.65 8.62
C ASP A 85 8.44 -5.25 8.71
N ILE A 86 8.03 -4.70 7.56
CA ILE A 86 7.54 -3.33 7.42
C ILE A 86 6.24 -3.29 6.61
N ILE A 87 5.29 -2.49 7.05
CA ILE A 87 4.14 -2.05 6.26
C ILE A 87 4.44 -0.65 5.73
N MET A 88 4.45 -0.50 4.41
CA MET A 88 4.66 0.78 3.73
C MET A 88 3.39 1.16 2.99
N VAL A 89 2.83 2.33 3.29
CA VAL A 89 1.59 2.78 2.65
C VAL A 89 1.89 3.51 1.34
N GLY A 90 1.27 3.07 0.25
CA GLY A 90 1.40 3.68 -1.07
C GLY A 90 0.63 5.00 -1.22
N PHE A 91 0.91 5.76 -2.27
CA PHE A 91 0.27 7.03 -2.58
C PHE A 91 -0.75 6.89 -3.73
N ILE A 92 -1.95 7.45 -3.73
CA ILE A 92 -2.68 8.17 -2.70
C ILE A 92 -3.23 7.11 -1.72
N GLY A 93 -2.84 7.17 -0.45
CA GLY A 93 -3.23 6.16 0.55
C GLY A 93 -3.29 6.71 1.97
N GLN A 94 -3.47 8.01 2.13
CA GLN A 94 -3.45 8.65 3.46
C GLN A 94 -4.56 8.13 4.36
N ILE A 95 -5.73 7.78 3.82
CA ILE A 95 -6.81 7.17 4.60
C ILE A 95 -6.47 5.72 4.96
N ASP A 96 -5.75 5.01 4.10
CA ASP A 96 -5.29 3.64 4.36
C ASP A 96 -4.34 3.58 5.56
N MET A 97 -3.72 4.70 5.95
CA MET A 97 -2.87 4.78 7.14
C MET A 97 -3.60 4.38 8.42
N PHE A 98 -4.89 4.69 8.55
CA PHE A 98 -5.65 4.29 9.74
C PHE A 98 -5.74 2.77 9.84
N LEU A 99 -6.06 2.11 8.73
CA LEU A 99 -6.10 0.66 8.65
C LEU A 99 -4.70 0.04 8.77
N ALA A 100 -3.69 0.63 8.12
CA ALA A 100 -2.32 0.17 8.22
C ALA A 100 -1.79 0.27 9.66
N LYS A 101 -2.17 1.31 10.40
CA LYS A 101 -1.80 1.50 11.81
C LYS A 101 -2.44 0.45 12.72
N THR A 102 -3.72 0.15 12.53
CA THR A 102 -4.37 -0.91 13.32
C THR A 102 -3.75 -2.27 13.01
N LEU A 103 -3.50 -2.58 11.74
CA LEU A 103 -2.84 -3.82 11.34
C LEU A 103 -1.40 -3.92 11.87
N ALA A 104 -0.61 -2.84 11.78
CA ALA A 104 0.75 -2.77 12.31
C ALA A 104 0.78 -3.00 13.82
N TRP A 105 -0.15 -2.39 14.56
CA TRP A 105 -0.28 -2.58 16.01
C TRP A 105 -0.65 -4.03 16.36
N LEU A 106 -1.61 -4.63 15.66
CA LEU A 106 -2.04 -6.02 15.88
C LEU A 106 -0.95 -7.05 15.51
N THR A 107 -0.11 -6.75 14.53
CA THR A 107 0.92 -7.67 14.03
C THR A 107 2.33 -7.37 14.54
N GLY A 108 2.51 -6.30 15.32
CA GLY A 108 3.79 -5.84 15.84
C GLY A 108 4.77 -5.33 14.78
N ARG A 109 4.31 -5.00 13.56
CA ARG A 109 5.16 -4.61 12.43
C ARG A 109 5.42 -3.12 12.40
N LYS A 110 6.56 -2.72 11.83
CA LYS A 110 6.91 -1.29 11.69
C LYS A 110 6.06 -0.69 10.57
N LEU A 111 5.44 0.45 10.83
CA LEU A 111 4.66 1.20 9.84
C LEU A 111 5.50 2.36 9.30
N VAL A 112 5.63 2.46 7.98
CA VAL A 112 6.33 3.52 7.27
C VAL A 112 5.35 4.30 6.42
N PHE A 113 5.33 5.61 6.63
CA PHE A 113 4.54 6.55 5.84
C PHE A 113 5.46 7.37 4.93
N ASN A 114 5.13 7.41 3.64
CA ASN A 114 5.89 8.14 2.62
C ASN A 114 5.03 9.25 1.99
N PRO A 115 4.78 10.36 2.71
CA PRO A 115 3.96 11.44 2.18
C PRO A 115 4.66 12.13 0.99
N LEU A 116 3.89 12.43 -0.05
CA LEU A 116 4.29 13.40 -1.07
C LEU A 116 3.85 14.78 -0.59
N VAL A 117 4.81 15.60 -0.19
CA VAL A 117 4.60 17.04 0.03
C VAL A 117 5.53 17.75 -0.93
N SER A 118 4.96 18.34 -1.99
CA SER A 118 5.65 19.31 -2.83
C SER A 118 5.24 20.69 -2.35
N ILE A 119 6.23 21.54 -2.06
CA ILE A 119 6.04 22.91 -1.54
C ILE A 119 6.15 23.99 -2.63
N TYR A 120 6.02 23.59 -3.89
CA TYR A 120 6.14 24.44 -5.07
C TYR A 120 4.77 24.73 -5.68
#